data_AF-A0A9N9LD40-F1
#
_entry.id   AF-A0A9N9LD40-F1
#
_cell.length_a   1.000
_cell.length_b   1.000
_cell.length_c   1.000
_cell.angle_alpha   90.00
_cell.angle_beta   90.00
_cell.angle_gamma   90.00
#
_symmetry.space_group_name_H-M   'P 1'
#
loop_
_entity.id
_entity.type
_entity.pdbx_description
1 polymer ?
#
loop_
_entity_poly.entity_id
_entity_poly.type
_entity_poly.pdbx_seq_one_letter_code
_entity_poly.pdbx_strand_id
1 'polypeptide(L)'
;MWGLDEVSLLDVCILDVSPLESQDTSVYVMERFAKITKCCRQAQVDEIQWVWIDTCCVDRSNREEMNKACNLAYKWLEEAVVCYAYLSDVPGSVTGSFTDGQTGIRNSRYFTRKWTLQDLVAPRVVKFFAKNWRILGTRSSLNHLISEVTGISPAVLLGEKNPKQCHVSERMAWASNRKTTKVEDEAYSMMGLFDINMPILYGEGSRAFRRLQDEIRKTHYSSVLDTARTGMRLLDTRSEPLQIRSFFGSDSPEYAILSHTWGSADDEVSFSDVCQGKAEGKRLYSKVRKSCDLAASHGFEYIWIDTCCIDKSSSAELQEAICSVYRWYKNARICYVHLEDFLAPTSSCEKPSLWNSRWFTRGWTLQELIAPTFVELYDRNWTEIGTNLSLCEHISDITDISPAVLRGSDPTKGSIAERISWAASRSTTRVEDAAYSLLGLFDVFIPMYWVERVLGTEGHGELIAL
;
A
#
# COMPACT_ATOMS: atom_id res chain seq x y z
N MET A 1 -0.11 -16.15 17.85
CA MET A 1 0.40 -15.11 18.77
C MET A 1 1.28 -15.74 19.85
N TRP A 2 0.83 -16.83 20.48
CA TRP A 2 1.42 -17.39 21.71
C TRP A 2 1.99 -18.79 21.51
N GLY A 3 3.13 -19.08 22.15
CA GLY A 3 3.64 -20.44 22.29
C GLY A 3 2.91 -21.17 23.42
N LEU A 4 2.89 -22.50 23.39
CA LEU A 4 2.35 -23.33 24.49
C LEU A 4 3.09 -23.08 25.82
N ASP A 5 4.29 -22.50 25.76
CA ASP A 5 5.17 -22.27 26.90
C ASP A 5 5.01 -20.89 27.56
N GLU A 6 4.08 -20.04 27.11
CA GLU A 6 3.89 -18.70 27.68
C GLU A 6 3.08 -18.71 28.99
N VAL A 7 3.40 -17.77 29.89
CA VAL A 7 2.73 -17.59 31.17
C VAL A 7 1.44 -16.80 30.97
N SER A 8 0.31 -17.38 31.38
CA SER A 8 -1.03 -16.78 31.32
C SER A 8 -1.37 -15.97 32.58
N LEU A 9 -2.47 -15.21 32.53
CA LEU A 9 -3.01 -14.51 33.72
C LEU A 9 -3.29 -15.51 34.86
N LEU A 10 -3.87 -16.67 34.55
CA LEU A 10 -4.17 -17.70 35.55
C LEU A 10 -2.89 -18.23 36.23
N ASP A 11 -1.80 -18.40 35.47
CA ASP A 11 -0.52 -18.83 36.03
C ASP A 11 0.05 -17.80 37.03
N VAL A 12 -0.08 -16.50 36.73
CA VAL A 12 0.33 -15.42 37.64
C VAL A 12 -0.55 -15.39 38.89
N CYS A 13 -1.87 -15.50 38.73
CA CYS A 13 -2.80 -15.53 39.85
C CYS A 13 -2.54 -16.71 40.79
N ILE A 14 -2.25 -17.91 40.28
CA ILE A 14 -1.98 -19.11 41.10
C ILE A 14 -0.71 -18.93 41.96
N LEU A 15 0.32 -18.25 41.44
CA LEU A 15 1.54 -17.96 42.19
C LEU A 15 1.30 -17.00 43.36
N ASP A 16 0.40 -16.03 43.21
CA ASP A 16 0.07 -15.04 44.26
C ASP A 16 -0.62 -15.71 45.47
N VAL A 17 -1.27 -16.86 45.26
CA VAL A 17 -2.04 -17.58 46.30
C VAL A 17 -1.31 -18.76 46.95
N SER A 18 -0.12 -19.16 46.47
CA SER A 18 0.54 -20.41 46.88
C SER A 18 1.82 -20.16 47.70
N PRO A 19 1.95 -20.69 48.93
CA PRO A 19 3.24 -20.70 49.63
C PRO A 19 4.26 -21.52 48.84
N LEU A 20 5.44 -20.95 48.56
CA LEU A 20 6.54 -21.60 47.85
C LEU A 20 7.19 -22.69 48.73
N GLU A 21 6.52 -23.83 48.91
CA GLU A 21 7.04 -24.99 49.64
C GLU A 21 7.14 -26.22 48.72
N SER A 22 8.23 -26.30 47.94
CA SER A 22 8.88 -27.55 47.50
C SER A 22 10.07 -27.25 46.57
N GLN A 23 11.24 -27.83 46.88
CA GLN A 23 12.52 -27.41 46.29
C GLN A 23 12.76 -27.86 44.83
N ASP A 24 12.11 -28.92 44.32
CA ASP A 24 12.31 -29.41 42.94
C ASP A 24 11.41 -28.75 41.89
N THR A 25 10.26 -28.22 42.29
CA THR A 25 9.33 -27.46 41.42
C THR A 25 9.78 -26.02 41.20
N SER A 26 10.74 -25.54 42.01
CA SER A 26 11.18 -24.14 42.02
C SER A 26 11.95 -23.74 40.75
N VAL A 27 12.80 -24.60 40.19
CA VAL A 27 13.69 -24.26 39.07
C VAL A 27 12.91 -24.15 37.75
N TYR A 28 12.05 -25.14 37.46
CA TYR A 28 11.23 -25.15 36.24
C TYR A 28 10.20 -24.00 36.22
N VAL A 29 9.58 -23.72 37.37
CA VAL A 29 8.69 -22.55 37.52
C VAL A 29 9.49 -21.26 37.34
N MET A 30 10.67 -21.12 37.94
CA MET A 30 11.51 -19.93 37.75
C MET A 30 11.94 -19.71 36.28
N GLU A 31 12.24 -20.77 35.53
CA GLU A 31 12.57 -20.66 34.10
C GLU A 31 11.37 -20.21 33.26
N ARG A 32 10.18 -20.74 33.53
CA ARG A 32 8.94 -20.36 32.82
C ARG A 32 8.58 -18.89 33.03
N PHE A 33 8.81 -18.36 34.23
CA PHE A 33 8.56 -16.95 34.58
C PHE A 33 9.76 -16.03 34.29
N ALA A 34 10.87 -16.55 33.74
CA ALA A 34 12.10 -15.78 33.56
C ALA A 34 11.91 -14.55 32.66
N LYS A 35 11.10 -14.65 31.59
CA LYS A 35 10.80 -13.52 30.69
C LYS A 35 10.09 -12.38 31.45
N ILE A 36 9.08 -12.70 32.23
CA ILE A 36 8.31 -11.71 33.02
C ILE A 36 9.21 -11.12 34.11
N THR A 37 9.90 -11.96 34.86
CA THR A 37 10.79 -11.51 35.95
C THR A 37 11.89 -10.58 35.46
N LYS A 38 12.51 -10.90 34.32
CA LYS A 38 13.53 -10.03 33.70
C LYS A 38 12.93 -8.74 33.15
N CYS A 39 11.71 -8.77 32.61
CA CYS A 39 10.97 -7.56 32.24
C CYS A 39 10.74 -6.65 33.44
N CYS A 40 10.25 -7.18 34.56
CA CYS A 40 10.04 -6.43 35.79
C CYS A 40 11.36 -5.86 36.36
N ARG A 41 12.44 -6.63 36.34
CA ARG A 41 13.77 -6.15 36.76
C ARG A 41 14.26 -5.01 35.87
N GLN A 42 14.08 -5.13 34.55
CA GLN A 42 14.44 -4.05 33.63
C GLN A 42 13.58 -2.79 33.87
N ALA A 43 12.29 -2.97 34.14
CA ALA A 43 11.40 -1.87 34.52
C ALA A 43 11.86 -1.16 35.79
N GLN A 44 12.28 -1.92 36.81
CA GLN A 44 12.85 -1.36 38.04
C GLN A 44 14.14 -0.56 37.78
N VAL A 45 15.03 -1.05 36.91
CA VAL A 45 16.25 -0.34 36.49
C VAL A 45 15.91 1.00 35.81
N ASP A 46 14.83 1.02 35.03
CA ASP A 46 14.34 2.22 34.34
C ASP A 46 13.36 3.04 35.21
N GLU A 47 13.24 2.74 36.51
CA GLU A 47 12.37 3.43 37.49
C GLU A 47 10.87 3.38 37.17
N ILE A 48 10.43 2.30 36.53
CA ILE A 48 9.03 2.06 36.14
C ILE A 48 8.37 1.07 37.09
N GLN A 49 7.26 1.51 37.70
CA GLN A 49 6.53 0.73 38.70
C GLN A 49 5.65 -0.38 38.10
N TRP A 50 5.10 -0.17 36.91
CA TRP A 50 4.10 -1.07 36.31
C TRP A 50 4.54 -1.52 34.93
N VAL A 51 4.43 -2.83 34.67
CA VAL A 51 4.59 -3.41 33.33
C VAL A 51 3.28 -4.02 32.88
N TRP A 52 2.94 -3.81 31.61
CA TRP A 52 1.83 -4.50 30.97
C TRP A 52 2.39 -5.54 30.00
N ILE A 53 1.95 -6.79 30.13
CA ILE A 53 2.35 -7.89 29.28
C ILE A 53 1.08 -8.61 28.84
N ASP A 54 0.82 -8.55 27.54
CA ASP A 54 -0.33 -9.13 26.86
C ASP A 54 -0.58 -10.61 27.22
N THR A 55 0.45 -11.37 27.58
CA THR A 55 0.29 -12.77 27.99
C THR A 55 -0.38 -12.98 29.34
N CYS A 56 -0.13 -12.09 30.29
CA CYS A 56 -0.53 -12.28 31.67
C CYS A 56 -1.31 -11.11 32.27
N CYS A 57 -1.56 -10.05 31.51
CA CYS A 57 -2.36 -8.88 31.94
C CYS A 57 -3.73 -8.81 31.25
N VAL A 58 -4.11 -9.82 30.46
CA VAL A 58 -5.40 -9.89 29.77
C VAL A 58 -6.04 -11.24 30.08
N ASP A 59 -7.28 -11.23 30.60
CA ASP A 59 -8.07 -12.45 30.71
C ASP A 59 -8.56 -12.90 29.34
N ARG A 60 -7.88 -13.90 28.81
CA ARG A 60 -8.17 -14.47 27.50
C ARG A 60 -9.43 -15.34 27.47
N SER A 61 -9.93 -15.76 28.64
CA SER A 61 -11.18 -16.52 28.75
C SER A 61 -12.40 -15.62 28.65
N ASN A 62 -12.25 -14.34 29.00
CA ASN A 62 -13.28 -13.32 28.90
C ASN A 62 -13.26 -12.67 27.51
N ARG A 63 -14.26 -13.00 26.68
CA ARG A 63 -14.39 -12.47 25.31
C ARG A 63 -14.57 -10.96 25.26
N GLU A 64 -15.25 -10.36 26.24
CA GLU A 64 -15.48 -8.92 26.29
C GLU A 64 -14.17 -8.18 26.61
N GLU A 65 -13.41 -8.69 27.57
CA GLU A 65 -12.10 -8.15 27.91
C GLU A 65 -11.12 -8.31 26.75
N MET A 66 -11.04 -9.49 26.13
CA MET A 66 -10.20 -9.71 24.95
C MET A 66 -10.53 -8.73 23.82
N ASN A 67 -11.82 -8.50 23.56
CA ASN A 67 -12.27 -7.57 22.53
C ASN A 67 -11.82 -6.13 22.85
N LYS A 68 -12.01 -5.69 24.10
CA LYS A 68 -11.55 -4.38 24.55
C LYS A 68 -10.03 -4.27 24.46
N ALA A 69 -9.30 -5.28 24.92
CA ALA A 69 -7.85 -5.30 24.95
C ALA A 69 -7.24 -5.17 23.56
N CYS A 70 -7.74 -5.92 22.58
CA CYS A 70 -7.23 -5.82 21.22
C CYS A 70 -7.58 -4.47 20.54
N ASN A 71 -8.76 -3.89 20.81
CA ASN A 71 -9.11 -2.56 20.29
C ASN A 71 -8.30 -1.43 20.96
N LEU A 72 -7.88 -1.61 22.20
CA LEU A 72 -7.09 -0.63 22.96
C LEU A 72 -5.58 -0.85 22.92
N ALA A 73 -5.10 -1.98 22.41
CA ALA A 73 -3.69 -2.37 22.44
C ALA A 73 -2.76 -1.27 21.90
N TYR A 74 -3.11 -0.66 20.76
CA TYR A 74 -2.32 0.44 20.18
C TYR A 74 -2.28 1.65 21.10
N LYS A 75 -3.43 2.01 21.70
CA LYS A 75 -3.52 3.17 22.60
C LYS A 75 -2.68 2.94 23.85
N TRP A 76 -2.70 1.73 24.42
CA TRP A 76 -1.83 1.38 25.55
C TRP A 76 -0.34 1.46 25.20
N LEU A 77 0.03 1.05 23.99
CA LEU A 77 1.40 1.21 23.49
C LEU A 77 1.78 2.69 23.28
N GLU A 78 0.86 3.51 22.77
CA GLU A 78 1.05 4.96 22.56
C GLU A 78 1.22 5.72 23.88
N GLU A 79 0.49 5.30 24.92
CA GLU A 79 0.55 5.87 26.28
C GLU A 79 1.72 5.30 27.12
N ALA A 80 2.33 4.19 26.71
CA ALA A 80 3.45 3.60 27.41
C ALA A 80 4.69 4.51 27.37
N VAL A 81 5.34 4.68 28.53
CA VAL A 81 6.59 5.45 28.65
C VAL A 81 7.72 4.79 27.86
N VAL A 82 7.78 3.46 27.86
CA VAL A 82 8.74 2.64 27.11
C VAL A 82 8.14 1.28 26.78
N CYS A 83 8.48 0.77 25.60
CA CYS A 83 8.23 -0.61 25.21
C CYS A 83 9.53 -1.41 25.24
N TYR A 84 9.52 -2.56 25.91
CA TYR A 84 10.64 -3.51 25.93
C TYR A 84 10.40 -4.62 24.90
N ALA A 85 11.04 -4.53 23.75
CA ALA A 85 10.95 -5.52 22.68
C ALA A 85 11.96 -6.65 22.94
N TYR A 86 11.46 -7.83 23.36
CA TYR A 86 12.27 -9.00 23.63
C TYR A 86 12.39 -9.91 22.39
N LEU A 87 13.59 -9.99 21.82
CA LEU A 87 13.92 -10.76 20.62
C LEU A 87 14.53 -12.10 21.04
N SER A 88 13.67 -13.08 21.27
CA SER A 88 14.06 -14.42 21.77
C SER A 88 14.94 -15.22 20.81
N ASP A 89 14.98 -14.83 19.55
CA ASP A 89 15.75 -15.45 18.47
C ASP A 89 17.07 -14.73 18.14
N VAL A 90 17.35 -13.60 18.80
CA VAL A 90 18.63 -12.91 18.65
C VAL A 90 19.56 -13.35 19.79
N PRO A 91 20.69 -14.03 19.48
CA PRO A 91 21.65 -14.39 20.51
C PRO A 91 22.30 -13.13 21.06
N GLY A 92 22.41 -13.03 22.38
CA GLY A 92 23.21 -11.97 23.00
C GLY A 92 24.69 -12.37 22.95
N SER A 93 25.37 -12.07 21.84
CA SER A 93 26.77 -12.46 21.63
C SER A 93 27.67 -12.06 22.80
N VAL A 94 28.59 -12.96 23.15
CA VAL A 94 29.66 -12.77 24.15
C VAL A 94 30.82 -11.95 23.58
N THR A 95 31.00 -11.92 22.24
CA THR A 95 32.19 -11.35 21.57
C THR A 95 32.09 -9.86 21.24
N GLY A 96 30.96 -9.20 21.54
CA GLY A 96 30.84 -7.74 21.42
C GLY A 96 30.92 -7.17 19.99
N SER A 97 30.92 -8.01 18.94
CA SER A 97 30.90 -7.51 17.57
C SER A 97 29.54 -6.89 17.25
N PHE A 98 29.55 -5.60 16.90
CA PHE A 98 28.38 -4.84 16.46
C PHE A 98 27.68 -5.48 15.24
N THR A 99 28.45 -6.18 14.39
CA THR A 99 27.95 -6.85 13.17
C THR A 99 27.02 -8.02 13.45
N ASP A 100 27.26 -8.78 14.52
CA ASP A 100 26.48 -9.97 14.87
C ASP A 100 25.08 -9.57 15.39
N GLY A 101 25.02 -8.49 16.17
CA GLY A 101 23.76 -7.94 16.68
C GLY A 101 22.87 -7.38 15.57
N GLN A 102 23.47 -6.66 14.60
CA GLN A 102 22.73 -6.14 13.44
C GLN A 102 22.19 -7.27 12.55
N THR A 103 22.99 -8.31 12.31
CA THR A 103 22.56 -9.48 11.52
C THR A 103 21.44 -10.25 12.22
N GLY A 104 21.49 -10.37 13.56
CA GLY A 104 20.42 -10.96 14.35
C GLY A 104 19.11 -10.15 14.26
N ILE A 105 19.18 -8.82 14.37
CA ILE A 105 18.02 -7.94 14.25
C ILE A 105 17.35 -8.09 12.88
N ARG A 106 18.13 -8.06 11.79
CA ARG A 106 17.61 -8.18 10.41
C ARG A 106 16.76 -9.43 10.20
N ASN A 107 17.17 -10.54 10.82
CA ASN A 107 16.54 -11.83 10.66
C ASN A 107 15.54 -12.18 11.77
N SER A 108 15.33 -11.27 12.74
CA SER A 108 14.45 -11.57 13.87
C SER A 108 12.99 -11.64 13.44
N ARG A 109 12.29 -12.65 13.97
CA ARG A 109 10.85 -12.85 13.87
C ARG A 109 10.05 -11.66 14.40
N TYR A 110 10.65 -10.81 15.24
CA TYR A 110 10.01 -9.57 15.66
C TYR A 110 9.62 -8.68 14.46
N PHE A 111 10.45 -8.59 13.42
CA PHE A 111 10.14 -7.74 12.25
C PHE A 111 9.23 -8.42 11.23
N THR A 112 9.02 -9.74 11.34
CA THR A 112 8.15 -10.51 10.45
C THR A 112 6.82 -10.89 11.09
N ARG A 113 6.57 -10.56 12.36
CA ARG A 113 5.26 -10.74 13.02
C ARG A 113 4.39 -9.50 12.85
N LYS A 114 3.10 -9.68 12.60
CA LYS A 114 2.19 -8.54 12.31
C LYS A 114 1.87 -7.72 13.55
N TRP A 115 1.59 -8.36 14.69
CA TRP A 115 1.27 -7.69 15.95
C TRP A 115 2.39 -6.79 16.49
N THR A 116 3.65 -7.19 16.29
CA THR A 116 4.81 -6.40 16.71
C THR A 116 5.01 -5.12 15.88
N LEU A 117 4.20 -4.90 14.83
CA LEU A 117 4.21 -3.62 14.11
C LEU A 117 3.74 -2.50 15.04
N GLN A 118 2.66 -2.74 15.79
CA GLN A 118 2.12 -1.77 16.73
C GLN A 118 3.14 -1.47 17.83
N ASP A 119 3.79 -2.51 18.38
CA ASP A 119 4.86 -2.40 19.38
C ASP A 119 6.04 -1.53 18.91
N LEU A 120 6.29 -1.50 17.60
CA LEU A 120 7.40 -0.76 16.99
C LEU A 120 7.06 0.71 16.74
N VAL A 121 5.84 1.00 16.30
CA VAL A 121 5.47 2.34 15.79
C VAL A 121 4.67 3.18 16.77
N ALA A 122 3.91 2.56 17.68
CA ALA A 122 3.05 3.28 18.61
C ALA A 122 3.81 3.90 19.80
N PRO A 123 4.73 3.19 20.49
CA PRO A 123 5.41 3.75 21.65
C PRO A 123 6.40 4.85 21.29
N ARG A 124 6.57 5.82 22.19
CA ARG A 124 7.58 6.88 22.06
C ARG A 124 9.00 6.32 22.08
N VAL A 125 9.24 5.38 22.99
CA VAL A 125 10.55 4.73 23.18
C VAL A 125 10.39 3.22 23.08
N VAL A 126 11.23 2.59 22.24
CA VAL A 126 11.32 1.12 22.16
C VAL A 126 12.78 0.73 22.40
N LYS A 127 13.01 -0.14 23.39
CA LYS A 127 14.31 -0.75 23.68
C LYS A 127 14.29 -2.22 23.27
N PHE A 128 15.28 -2.64 22.48
CA PHE A 128 15.41 -4.01 22.01
C PHE A 128 16.34 -4.82 22.91
N PHE A 129 15.90 -6.01 23.30
CA PHE A 129 16.65 -6.93 24.14
C PHE A 129 16.86 -8.27 23.44
N ALA A 130 18.08 -8.79 23.50
CA ALA A 130 18.40 -10.13 23.00
C ALA A 130 17.83 -11.24 23.91
N LYS A 131 17.96 -12.50 23.50
CA LYS A 131 17.52 -13.68 24.29
C LYS A 131 18.05 -13.70 25.73
N ASN A 132 19.27 -13.19 25.96
CA ASN A 132 19.86 -13.12 27.30
C ASN A 132 19.50 -11.84 28.09
N TRP A 133 18.59 -11.00 27.57
CA TRP A 133 18.23 -9.68 28.11
C TRP A 133 19.35 -8.63 28.09
N ARG A 134 20.36 -8.82 27.24
CA ARG A 134 21.29 -7.74 26.90
C ARG A 134 20.60 -6.74 25.97
N ILE A 135 20.77 -5.44 26.24
CA ILE A 135 20.28 -4.39 25.35
C ILE A 135 21.01 -4.46 24.00
N LEU A 136 20.24 -4.45 22.92
CA LEU A 136 20.72 -4.41 21.54
C LEU A 136 20.75 -2.97 21.00
N GLY A 137 19.87 -2.11 21.50
CA GLY A 137 19.75 -0.72 21.12
C GLY A 137 18.33 -0.20 21.31
N THR A 138 18.10 1.04 20.90
CA THR A 138 16.77 1.68 20.83
C THR A 138 16.30 1.80 19.39
N ARG A 139 14.99 1.98 19.17
CA ARG A 139 14.43 2.30 17.85
C ARG A 139 15.13 3.49 17.20
N SER A 140 15.39 4.55 17.96
CA SER A 140 16.09 5.73 17.45
C SER A 140 17.54 5.43 17.05
N SER A 141 18.29 4.69 17.86
CA SER A 141 19.68 4.32 17.53
C SER A 141 19.80 3.34 16.36
N LEU A 142 18.75 2.56 16.10
CA LEU A 142 18.70 1.52 15.06
C LEU A 142 17.82 1.93 13.87
N ASN A 143 17.45 3.21 13.76
CA ASN A 143 16.42 3.66 12.82
C ASN A 143 16.74 3.30 11.36
N HIS A 144 17.99 3.48 10.90
CA HIS A 144 18.37 3.15 9.53
C HIS A 144 18.24 1.65 9.24
N LEU A 145 18.70 0.80 10.17
CA LEU A 145 18.59 -0.65 10.07
C LEU A 145 17.13 -1.11 10.05
N ILE A 146 16.30 -0.56 10.94
CA ILE A 146 14.88 -0.88 11.02
C ILE A 146 14.16 -0.39 9.75
N SER A 147 14.51 0.80 9.26
CA SER A 147 13.94 1.37 8.03
C SER A 147 14.21 0.47 6.83
N GLU A 148 15.43 -0.02 6.69
CA GLU A 148 15.81 -0.96 5.62
C GLU A 148 15.03 -2.28 5.70
N VAL A 149 14.84 -2.83 6.90
CA VAL A 149 14.15 -4.12 7.10
C VAL A 149 12.64 -4.01 6.93
N THR A 150 12.04 -2.87 7.29
CA THR A 150 10.58 -2.73 7.43
C THR A 150 9.93 -1.82 6.40
N GLY A 151 10.71 -0.99 5.70
CA GLY A 151 10.19 0.08 4.84
C GLY A 151 9.58 1.26 5.59
N ILE A 152 9.68 1.31 6.92
CA ILE A 152 9.18 2.44 7.72
C ILE A 152 10.20 3.58 7.65
N SER A 153 9.75 4.80 7.33
CA SER A 153 10.67 5.94 7.16
C SER A 153 11.36 6.33 8.49
N PRO A 154 12.61 6.86 8.43
CA PRO A 154 13.29 7.34 9.63
C PRO A 154 12.48 8.40 10.40
N ALA A 155 11.74 9.27 9.72
CA ALA A 155 10.88 10.27 10.36
C ALA A 155 9.82 9.64 11.30
N VAL A 156 9.23 8.51 10.92
CA VAL A 156 8.30 7.76 11.78
C VAL A 156 9.05 7.07 12.93
N LEU A 157 10.21 6.47 12.64
CA LEU A 157 11.05 5.76 13.62
C LEU A 157 11.71 6.67 14.66
N LEU A 158 11.93 7.94 14.33
CA LEU A 158 12.45 8.96 15.23
C LEU A 158 11.32 9.69 16.00
N GLY A 159 10.06 9.47 15.61
CA GLY A 159 8.89 10.10 16.24
C GLY A 159 8.60 11.51 15.72
N GLU A 160 9.21 11.91 14.60
CA GLU A 160 9.02 13.21 13.94
C GLU A 160 7.70 13.26 13.14
N LYS A 161 7.26 12.12 12.60
CA LYS A 161 5.98 11.95 11.89
C LYS A 161 5.09 10.96 12.65
N ASN A 162 3.86 11.35 12.95
CA ASN A 162 2.90 10.45 13.60
C ASN A 162 2.49 9.31 12.63
N PRO A 163 2.57 8.04 13.03
CA PRO A 163 2.17 6.90 12.19
C PRO A 163 0.74 7.01 11.65
N LYS A 164 -0.22 7.51 12.44
CA LYS A 164 -1.64 7.66 12.05
C LYS A 164 -1.86 8.76 11.01
N GLN A 165 -0.91 9.68 10.85
CA GLN A 165 -0.92 10.72 9.80
C GLN A 165 -0.27 10.24 8.49
N CYS A 166 0.41 9.10 8.50
CA CYS A 166 0.93 8.50 7.28
C CYS A 166 -0.21 7.97 6.42
N HIS A 167 0.03 7.88 5.12
CA HIS A 167 -1.03 7.45 4.21
C HIS A 167 -1.46 6.01 4.51
N VAL A 168 -2.69 5.66 4.14
CA VAL A 168 -3.23 4.30 4.32
C VAL A 168 -2.32 3.27 3.67
N SER A 169 -1.75 3.58 2.50
CA SER A 169 -0.85 2.68 1.78
C SER A 169 0.47 2.44 2.52
N GLU A 170 1.09 3.49 3.08
CA GLU A 170 2.33 3.38 3.86
C GLU A 170 2.11 2.43 5.03
N ARG A 171 1.04 2.66 5.79
CA ARG A 171 0.66 1.82 6.94
C ARG A 171 0.36 0.37 6.55
N MET A 172 -0.29 0.15 5.39
CA MET A 172 -0.53 -1.18 4.83
C MET A 172 0.77 -1.87 4.42
N ALA A 173 1.68 -1.13 3.77
CA ALA A 173 2.96 -1.63 3.29
C ALA A 173 3.85 -2.07 4.46
N TRP A 174 3.87 -1.35 5.58
CA TRP A 174 4.61 -1.78 6.79
C TRP A 174 4.15 -3.13 7.34
N ALA A 175 2.90 -3.50 7.03
CA ALA A 175 2.28 -4.73 7.48
C ALA A 175 2.34 -5.87 6.44
N SER A 176 2.64 -5.59 5.17
CA SER A 176 2.48 -6.54 4.05
C SER A 176 3.39 -7.76 4.16
N ASN A 177 4.66 -7.55 4.53
CA ASN A 177 5.65 -8.63 4.67
C ASN A 177 5.58 -9.37 6.01
N ARG A 178 4.61 -9.01 6.86
CA ARG A 178 4.46 -9.57 8.20
C ARG A 178 3.39 -10.67 8.23
N LYS A 179 3.66 -11.71 9.02
CA LYS A 179 2.85 -12.92 9.14
C LYS A 179 2.11 -12.96 10.48
N THR A 180 0.96 -13.63 10.45
CA THR A 180 0.15 -13.95 11.63
C THR A 180 0.01 -15.45 11.80
N THR A 181 -0.31 -15.89 13.02
CA THR A 181 -0.61 -17.31 13.28
C THR A 181 -2.07 -17.62 12.97
N LYS A 182 -2.98 -16.73 13.37
CA LYS A 182 -4.40 -16.81 13.02
C LYS A 182 -4.64 -15.92 11.81
N VAL A 183 -5.52 -16.36 10.91
CA VAL A 183 -5.81 -15.59 9.69
C VAL A 183 -6.52 -14.27 10.02
N GLU A 184 -7.37 -14.23 11.05
CA GLU A 184 -8.12 -13.03 11.43
C GLU A 184 -7.22 -11.94 12.04
N ASP A 185 -6.12 -12.35 12.68
CA ASP A 185 -5.12 -11.42 13.22
C ASP A 185 -4.48 -10.58 12.11
N GLU A 186 -4.61 -10.99 10.84
CA GLU A 186 -4.20 -10.20 9.68
C GLU A 186 -4.87 -8.81 9.67
N ALA A 187 -6.11 -8.75 10.20
CA ALA A 187 -6.90 -7.56 10.39
C ALA A 187 -6.72 -6.95 11.79
N TYR A 188 -6.90 -7.75 12.84
CA TYR A 188 -6.95 -7.23 14.21
C TYR A 188 -5.64 -6.60 14.66
N SER A 189 -4.49 -7.08 14.15
CA SER A 189 -3.18 -6.48 14.42
C SER A 189 -2.95 -5.09 13.81
N MET A 190 -3.90 -4.60 13.01
CA MET A 190 -3.79 -3.32 12.31
C MET A 190 -4.82 -2.30 12.78
N MET A 191 -5.87 -2.71 13.50
CA MET A 191 -6.99 -1.85 13.90
C MET A 191 -6.55 -0.51 14.50
N GLY A 192 -5.69 -0.54 15.51
CA GLY A 192 -5.24 0.69 16.18
C GLY A 192 -4.32 1.57 15.33
N LEU A 193 -3.56 1.00 14.40
CA LEU A 193 -2.75 1.77 13.43
C LEU A 193 -3.64 2.56 12.45
N PHE A 194 -4.84 2.03 12.17
CA PHE A 194 -5.85 2.68 11.32
C PHE A 194 -6.89 3.47 12.11
N ASP A 195 -6.78 3.52 13.44
CA ASP A 195 -7.76 4.14 14.34
C ASP A 195 -9.17 3.57 14.16
N ILE A 196 -9.26 2.25 14.01
CA ILE A 196 -10.50 1.52 13.81
C ILE A 196 -10.85 0.73 15.05
N ASN A 197 -12.14 0.77 15.40
CA ASN A 197 -12.72 -0.10 16.40
C ASN A 197 -13.73 -1.03 15.72
N MET A 198 -13.51 -2.34 15.82
CA MET A 198 -14.44 -3.33 15.30
C MET A 198 -14.49 -4.59 16.17
N PRO A 199 -15.63 -5.30 16.22
CA PRO A 199 -15.74 -6.55 16.97
C PRO A 199 -14.81 -7.65 16.45
N ILE A 200 -14.07 -8.29 17.35
CA ILE A 200 -13.25 -9.47 17.08
C ILE A 200 -14.11 -10.73 17.08
N LEU A 201 -14.09 -11.44 15.96
CA LEU A 201 -14.85 -12.67 15.71
C LEU A 201 -13.90 -13.77 15.20
N TYR A 202 -13.14 -14.40 16.10
CA TYR A 202 -12.33 -15.57 15.73
C TYR A 202 -13.20 -16.69 15.16
N GLY A 203 -12.81 -17.24 14.02
CA GLY A 203 -13.61 -18.16 13.20
C GLY A 203 -14.21 -17.50 11.95
N GLU A 204 -14.12 -16.17 11.79
CA GLU A 204 -14.62 -15.50 10.59
C GLU A 204 -13.69 -15.61 9.37
N GLY A 205 -12.44 -16.07 9.56
CA GLY A 205 -11.48 -16.27 8.49
C GLY A 205 -11.00 -14.96 7.85
N SER A 206 -10.76 -14.97 6.53
CA SER A 206 -10.36 -13.78 5.77
C SER A 206 -11.41 -12.66 5.74
N ARG A 207 -12.64 -12.91 6.20
CA ARG A 207 -13.69 -11.88 6.35
C ARG A 207 -13.32 -10.79 7.35
N ALA A 208 -12.51 -11.11 8.37
CA ALA A 208 -12.03 -10.13 9.34
C ALA A 208 -11.33 -8.96 8.64
N PHE A 209 -10.54 -9.27 7.62
CA PHE A 209 -9.76 -8.27 6.90
C PHE A 209 -10.60 -7.46 5.92
N ARG A 210 -11.59 -8.07 5.28
CA ARG A 210 -12.60 -7.34 4.49
C ARG A 210 -13.34 -6.31 5.34
N ARG A 211 -13.75 -6.70 6.54
CA ARG A 211 -14.38 -5.75 7.49
C ARG A 211 -13.43 -4.62 7.88
N LEU A 212 -12.15 -4.90 8.15
CA LEU A 212 -11.18 -3.84 8.40
C LEU A 212 -11.08 -2.88 7.19
N GLN A 213 -11.01 -3.40 5.97
CA GLN A 213 -10.98 -2.57 4.76
C GLN A 213 -12.22 -1.69 4.64
N ASP A 214 -13.41 -2.23 4.91
CA ASP A 214 -14.65 -1.46 4.90
C ASP A 214 -14.62 -0.32 5.93
N GLU A 215 -14.12 -0.58 7.14
CA GLU A 215 -13.96 0.46 8.17
C GLU A 215 -12.88 1.49 7.81
N ILE A 216 -11.76 1.07 7.21
CA ILE A 216 -10.74 1.99 6.67
C ILE A 216 -11.37 2.88 5.62
N ARG A 217 -12.14 2.30 4.69
CA ARG A 217 -12.83 3.04 3.64
C ARG A 217 -13.76 4.07 4.27
N LYS A 218 -14.69 3.65 5.13
CA LYS A 218 -15.66 4.57 5.78
C LYS A 218 -14.98 5.70 6.57
N THR A 219 -13.88 5.42 7.25
CA THR A 219 -13.22 6.37 8.16
C THR A 219 -12.25 7.30 7.44
N HIS A 220 -11.53 6.80 6.44
CA HIS A 220 -10.46 7.54 5.75
C HIS A 220 -10.84 8.01 4.34
N TYR A 221 -11.99 7.58 3.81
CA TYR A 221 -12.45 7.89 2.45
C TYR A 221 -13.97 8.16 2.44
N SER A 222 -14.38 9.40 2.16
CA SER A 222 -15.81 9.69 1.92
C SER A 222 -16.31 9.05 0.62
N SER A 223 -15.41 8.84 -0.35
CA SER A 223 -15.49 8.04 -1.58
C SER A 223 -14.05 7.68 -2.02
N VAL A 224 -13.82 6.62 -2.82
CA VAL A 224 -12.48 6.35 -3.39
C VAL A 224 -12.06 7.51 -4.29
N LEU A 225 -13.05 8.18 -4.89
CA LEU A 225 -12.89 9.41 -5.66
C LEU A 225 -12.64 10.65 -4.81
N ASP A 226 -12.70 10.63 -3.47
CA ASP A 226 -12.64 11.83 -2.62
C ASP A 226 -11.47 11.86 -1.62
N THR A 227 -10.26 11.72 -2.15
CA THR A 227 -9.01 11.79 -1.38
C THR A 227 -8.34 13.14 -1.53
N ALA A 228 -8.73 14.11 -0.70
CA ALA A 228 -7.97 15.35 -0.48
C ALA A 228 -6.59 15.13 0.20
N ARG A 229 -6.06 13.89 0.20
CA ARG A 229 -4.84 13.48 0.91
C ARG A 229 -3.86 12.65 0.09
N THR A 230 -4.11 12.36 -1.19
CA THR A 230 -3.13 11.65 -2.04
C THR A 230 -2.17 12.66 -2.66
N GLY A 231 -0.87 12.35 -2.63
CA GLY A 231 0.14 13.11 -3.36
C GLY A 231 0.13 12.69 -4.82
N MET A 232 0.16 13.65 -5.73
CA MET A 232 0.34 13.43 -7.17
C MET A 232 1.66 14.07 -7.61
N ARG A 233 2.41 13.37 -8.44
CA ARG A 233 3.60 13.93 -9.09
C ARG A 233 3.27 14.28 -10.53
N LEU A 234 3.75 15.42 -10.98
CA LEU A 234 3.61 15.87 -12.36
C LEU A 234 4.99 16.23 -12.93
N LEU A 235 5.14 16.02 -14.23
CA LEU A 235 6.32 16.38 -14.99
C LEU A 235 6.20 17.84 -15.48
N ASP A 236 7.23 18.64 -15.27
CA ASP A 236 7.31 20.03 -15.74
C ASP A 236 7.62 20.04 -17.24
N THR A 237 6.68 20.55 -18.04
CA THR A 237 6.69 20.44 -19.51
C THR A 237 7.80 21.25 -20.16
N ARG A 238 8.38 22.23 -19.46
CA ARG A 238 9.38 23.16 -20.00
C ARG A 238 10.79 22.91 -19.46
N SER A 239 10.93 21.98 -18.52
CA SER A 239 12.20 21.71 -17.85
C SER A 239 13.19 20.93 -18.72
N GLU A 240 14.44 21.39 -18.76
CA GLU A 240 15.57 20.66 -19.33
C GLU A 240 16.76 20.69 -18.34
N PRO A 241 17.14 19.54 -17.73
CA PRO A 241 16.58 18.19 -17.89
C PRO A 241 15.15 18.07 -17.31
N LEU A 242 14.46 16.97 -17.61
CA LEU A 242 13.12 16.68 -17.07
C LEU A 242 13.09 16.78 -15.54
N GLN A 243 12.08 17.47 -15.01
CA GLN A 243 11.85 17.62 -13.56
C GLN A 243 10.45 17.22 -13.16
N ILE A 244 10.34 16.58 -12.00
CA ILE A 244 9.08 16.15 -11.39
C ILE A 244 8.80 17.03 -10.16
N ARG A 245 7.54 17.46 -10.03
CA ARG A 245 7.05 18.18 -8.85
C ARG A 245 5.94 17.40 -8.17
N SER A 246 5.97 17.41 -6.84
CA SER A 246 4.95 16.77 -6.00
C SER A 246 3.91 17.79 -5.56
N PHE A 247 2.64 17.43 -5.69
CA PHE A 247 1.48 18.20 -5.27
C PHE A 247 0.65 17.36 -4.32
N PHE A 248 0.06 17.98 -3.29
CA PHE A 248 -0.70 17.26 -2.26
C PHE A 248 -2.07 17.91 -2.07
N GLY A 249 -3.10 17.09 -1.92
CA GLY A 249 -4.46 17.56 -1.61
C GLY A 249 -5.08 18.41 -2.72
N SER A 250 -5.61 19.58 -2.37
CA SER A 250 -6.26 20.51 -3.31
C SER A 250 -5.29 21.36 -4.13
N ASP A 251 -3.99 21.24 -3.88
CA ASP A 251 -2.97 22.11 -4.49
C ASP A 251 -2.50 21.62 -5.87
N SER A 252 -3.16 20.62 -6.44
CA SER A 252 -2.84 20.14 -7.80
C SER A 252 -3.20 21.22 -8.84
N PRO A 253 -2.25 21.65 -9.68
CA PRO A 253 -2.52 22.62 -10.74
C PRO A 253 -3.39 21.99 -11.83
N GLU A 254 -3.80 22.78 -12.83
CA GLU A 254 -4.29 22.20 -14.08
C GLU A 254 -3.15 21.46 -14.81
N TYR A 255 -3.46 20.27 -15.35
CA TYR A 255 -2.47 19.44 -16.02
C TYR A 255 -3.09 18.67 -17.20
N ALA A 256 -2.23 18.33 -18.15
CA ALA A 256 -2.52 17.34 -19.18
C ALA A 256 -2.15 15.92 -18.68
N ILE A 257 -2.71 14.88 -19.26
CA ILE A 257 -2.36 13.49 -18.94
C ILE A 257 -2.07 12.70 -20.21
N LEU A 258 -1.05 11.84 -20.18
CA LEU A 258 -0.77 10.91 -21.28
C LEU A 258 -1.43 9.55 -21.01
N SER A 259 -2.11 9.04 -22.02
CA SER A 259 -2.56 7.67 -22.14
C SER A 259 -1.79 7.00 -23.28
N HIS A 260 -1.20 5.84 -23.02
CA HIS A 260 -0.39 5.12 -24.00
C HIS A 260 -0.38 3.62 -23.70
N THR A 261 0.29 2.87 -24.56
CA THR A 261 0.62 1.48 -24.26
C THR A 261 2.13 1.33 -24.08
N TRP A 262 2.52 0.59 -23.05
CA TRP A 262 3.92 0.46 -22.66
C TRP A 262 4.73 -0.34 -23.67
N GLY A 263 5.97 0.10 -23.89
CA GLY A 263 7.02 -0.71 -24.52
C GLY A 263 7.66 -1.68 -23.53
N SER A 264 8.88 -2.12 -23.84
CA SER A 264 9.70 -2.87 -22.87
C SER A 264 10.04 -1.98 -21.66
N ALA A 265 10.08 -2.57 -20.46
CA ALA A 265 10.43 -1.85 -19.24
C ALA A 265 11.80 -1.15 -19.31
N ASP A 266 12.76 -1.73 -20.05
CA ASP A 266 14.09 -1.16 -20.22
C ASP A 266 14.10 0.08 -21.13
N ASP A 267 13.13 0.16 -22.05
CA ASP A 267 13.01 1.22 -23.06
C ASP A 267 12.28 2.45 -22.51
N GLU A 268 11.36 2.28 -21.55
CA GLU A 268 10.57 3.34 -20.94
C GLU A 268 11.39 4.21 -19.96
N VAL A 269 11.00 5.48 -19.84
CA VAL A 269 11.54 6.38 -18.81
C VAL A 269 10.80 6.12 -17.49
N SER A 270 11.55 5.72 -16.46
CA SER A 270 11.01 5.54 -15.10
C SER A 270 11.14 6.79 -14.24
N PHE A 271 10.44 6.82 -13.10
CA PHE A 271 10.60 7.87 -12.08
C PHE A 271 12.07 8.02 -11.65
N SER A 272 12.74 6.89 -11.41
CA SER A 272 14.15 6.85 -11.02
C SER A 272 15.08 7.45 -12.08
N ASP A 273 14.80 7.20 -13.37
CA ASP A 273 15.60 7.76 -14.46
C ASP A 273 15.51 9.29 -14.51
N VAL A 274 14.33 9.87 -14.23
CA VAL A 274 14.16 11.32 -14.16
C VAL A 274 14.90 11.88 -12.96
N CYS A 275 14.71 11.32 -11.76
CA CYS A 275 15.39 11.76 -10.54
C CYS A 275 16.92 11.68 -10.63
N GLN A 276 17.46 10.72 -11.38
CA GLN A 276 18.89 10.54 -11.59
C GLN A 276 19.45 11.34 -12.79
N GLY A 277 18.61 12.05 -13.54
CA GLY A 277 19.02 12.75 -14.76
C GLY A 277 19.46 11.82 -15.90
N LYS A 278 18.95 10.58 -15.93
CA LYS A 278 19.30 9.53 -16.92
C LYS A 278 18.22 9.29 -17.97
N ALA A 279 17.11 10.03 -17.92
CA ALA A 279 15.98 9.86 -18.82
C ALA A 279 16.37 9.92 -20.31
N GLU A 280 17.31 10.78 -20.69
CA GLU A 280 17.79 10.93 -22.08
C GLU A 280 18.41 9.67 -22.68
N GLY A 281 18.94 8.77 -21.84
CA GLY A 281 19.52 7.51 -22.28
C GLY A 281 18.48 6.44 -22.64
N LYS A 282 17.19 6.69 -22.38
CA LYS A 282 16.10 5.73 -22.63
C LYS A 282 15.59 5.84 -24.06
N ARG A 283 15.34 4.68 -24.68
CA ARG A 283 14.88 4.60 -26.08
C ARG A 283 13.56 5.34 -26.32
N LEU A 284 12.64 5.30 -25.35
CA LEU A 284 11.33 5.95 -25.43
C LEU A 284 11.31 7.35 -24.79
N TYR A 285 12.48 7.96 -24.54
CA TYR A 285 12.57 9.34 -24.06
C TYR A 285 11.87 10.34 -24.98
N SER A 286 11.97 10.13 -26.30
CA SER A 286 11.33 11.00 -27.31
C SER A 286 9.81 11.05 -27.15
N LYS A 287 9.17 9.94 -26.74
CA LYS A 287 7.73 9.89 -26.44
C LYS A 287 7.39 10.83 -25.29
N VAL A 288 8.15 10.78 -24.20
CA VAL A 288 7.97 11.67 -23.03
C VAL A 288 8.17 13.13 -23.41
N ARG A 289 9.23 13.44 -24.18
CA ARG A 289 9.49 14.81 -24.64
C ARG A 289 8.41 15.35 -25.55
N LYS A 290 7.99 14.61 -26.57
CA LYS A 290 6.88 15.03 -27.43
C LYS A 290 5.58 15.22 -26.66
N SER A 291 5.33 14.42 -25.63
CA SER A 291 4.18 14.60 -24.74
C SER A 291 4.26 15.94 -23.98
N CYS A 292 5.45 16.30 -23.50
CA CYS A 292 5.70 17.59 -22.84
C CYS A 292 5.53 18.76 -23.81
N ASP A 293 6.10 18.66 -25.01
CA ASP A 293 6.02 19.70 -26.04
C ASP A 293 4.56 19.94 -26.46
N LEU A 294 3.79 18.87 -26.63
CA LEU A 294 2.37 18.96 -26.94
C LEU A 294 1.61 19.66 -25.82
N ALA A 295 1.78 19.20 -24.57
CA ALA A 295 1.16 19.82 -23.40
C ALA A 295 1.53 21.31 -23.27
N ALA A 296 2.81 21.64 -23.45
CA ALA A 296 3.30 23.02 -23.40
C ALA A 296 2.70 23.89 -24.50
N SER A 297 2.53 23.34 -25.72
CA SER A 297 1.91 24.06 -26.84
C SER A 297 0.41 24.33 -26.61
N HIS A 298 -0.27 23.48 -25.84
CA HIS A 298 -1.65 23.70 -25.39
C HIS A 298 -1.73 24.53 -24.09
N GLY A 299 -0.61 25.03 -23.57
CA GLY A 299 -0.54 25.94 -22.44
C GLY A 299 -0.39 25.29 -21.06
N PHE A 300 -0.22 23.97 -20.98
CA PHE A 300 -0.04 23.26 -19.72
C PHE A 300 1.41 23.31 -19.25
N GLU A 301 1.62 23.77 -18.00
CA GLU A 301 2.94 23.73 -17.34
C GLU A 301 3.29 22.31 -16.88
N TYR A 302 2.28 21.46 -16.66
CA TYR A 302 2.45 20.14 -16.09
C TYR A 302 1.74 19.06 -16.91
N ILE A 303 2.39 17.90 -17.04
CA ILE A 303 1.81 16.69 -17.61
C ILE A 303 2.01 15.50 -16.66
N TRP A 304 1.00 14.63 -16.55
CA TRP A 304 1.13 13.35 -15.86
C TRP A 304 1.39 12.22 -16.86
N ILE A 305 2.37 11.37 -16.56
CA ILE A 305 2.72 10.19 -17.34
C ILE A 305 3.02 9.04 -16.38
N ASP A 306 2.28 7.93 -16.46
CA ASP A 306 2.33 6.84 -15.47
C ASP A 306 3.73 6.22 -15.28
N THR A 307 4.53 6.17 -16.35
CA THR A 307 5.84 5.52 -16.34
C THR A 307 6.86 6.28 -15.51
N CYS A 308 6.80 7.62 -15.52
CA CYS A 308 7.77 8.46 -14.84
C CYS A 308 7.20 9.27 -13.67
N CYS A 309 5.89 9.44 -13.56
CA CYS A 309 5.25 10.16 -12.44
C CYS A 309 4.95 9.26 -11.23
N ILE A 310 4.99 7.94 -11.38
CA ILE A 310 4.79 6.99 -10.28
C ILE A 310 6.14 6.34 -9.93
N ASP A 311 6.52 6.38 -8.65
CA ASP A 311 7.59 5.51 -8.14
C ASP A 311 7.08 4.08 -7.99
N LYS A 312 7.21 3.31 -9.07
CA LYS A 312 6.84 1.89 -9.11
C LYS A 312 7.72 1.02 -8.20
N SER A 313 8.82 1.54 -7.64
CA SER A 313 9.65 0.81 -6.66
C SER A 313 9.08 0.88 -5.24
N SER A 314 8.26 1.88 -4.94
CA SER A 314 7.53 2.02 -3.68
C SER A 314 6.18 1.31 -3.78
N SER A 315 6.04 0.17 -3.12
CA SER A 315 4.77 -0.59 -3.12
C SER A 315 3.61 0.20 -2.51
N ALA A 316 3.89 1.07 -1.54
CA ALA A 316 2.92 2.00 -0.97
C ALA A 316 2.44 3.00 -2.03
N GLU A 317 3.35 3.65 -2.74
CA GLU A 317 2.99 4.61 -3.78
C GLU A 317 2.29 3.95 -4.97
N LEU A 318 2.76 2.79 -5.40
CA LEU A 318 2.13 2.03 -6.47
C LEU A 318 0.68 1.67 -6.13
N GLN A 319 0.42 1.27 -4.88
CA GLN A 319 -0.94 1.04 -4.40
C GLN A 319 -1.80 2.29 -4.48
N GLU A 320 -1.29 3.43 -4.02
CA GLU A 320 -2.04 4.70 -4.08
C GLU A 320 -2.32 5.11 -5.51
N ALA A 321 -1.33 4.95 -6.37
CA ALA A 321 -1.45 5.24 -7.78
C ALA A 321 -2.56 4.40 -8.40
N ILE A 322 -2.54 3.08 -8.21
CA ILE A 322 -3.58 2.14 -8.70
C ILE A 322 -4.98 2.60 -8.28
N CYS A 323 -5.16 3.01 -7.02
CA CYS A 323 -6.45 3.48 -6.53
C CYS A 323 -6.80 4.90 -6.97
N SER A 324 -5.84 5.69 -7.43
CA SER A 324 -6.02 7.11 -7.81
C SER A 324 -6.07 7.34 -9.32
N VAL A 325 -5.64 6.38 -10.15
CA VAL A 325 -5.53 6.53 -11.62
C VAL A 325 -6.80 7.12 -12.22
N TYR A 326 -7.98 6.53 -11.93
CA TYR A 326 -9.24 7.02 -12.48
C TYR A 326 -9.50 8.50 -12.14
N ARG A 327 -9.23 8.91 -10.90
CA ARG A 327 -9.36 10.31 -10.47
C ARG A 327 -8.35 11.20 -11.20
N TRP A 328 -7.12 10.75 -11.37
CA TRP A 328 -6.09 11.51 -12.09
C TRP A 328 -6.47 11.71 -13.57
N TYR A 329 -7.06 10.71 -14.23
CA TYR A 329 -7.62 10.89 -15.57
C TYR A 329 -8.86 11.79 -15.57
N LYS A 330 -9.76 11.62 -14.61
CA LYS A 330 -10.97 12.45 -14.49
C LYS A 330 -10.68 13.93 -14.28
N ASN A 331 -9.66 14.25 -13.49
CA ASN A 331 -9.30 15.62 -13.13
C ASN A 331 -8.33 16.27 -14.13
N ALA A 332 -7.72 15.48 -15.03
CA ALA A 332 -6.89 16.03 -16.09
C ALA A 332 -7.75 16.90 -17.02
N ARG A 333 -7.19 18.02 -17.48
CA ARG A 333 -7.94 18.92 -18.36
C ARG A 333 -8.09 18.35 -19.78
N ILE A 334 -7.10 17.56 -20.17
CA ILE A 334 -7.03 16.87 -21.45
C ILE A 334 -6.24 15.57 -21.30
N CYS A 335 -6.72 14.51 -21.95
CA CYS A 335 -6.02 13.24 -22.08
C CYS A 335 -5.50 13.09 -23.51
N TYR A 336 -4.18 13.02 -23.67
CA TYR A 336 -3.53 12.71 -24.94
C TYR A 336 -3.36 11.20 -25.05
N VAL A 337 -3.95 10.60 -26.09
CA VAL A 337 -3.84 9.17 -26.39
C VAL A 337 -2.85 8.99 -27.52
N HIS A 338 -1.71 8.35 -27.25
CA HIS A 338 -0.70 8.07 -28.27
C HIS A 338 -0.78 6.63 -28.77
N LEU A 339 -1.17 6.47 -30.05
CA LEU A 339 -1.34 5.19 -30.72
C LEU A 339 -0.10 4.80 -31.54
N GLU A 340 0.91 4.24 -30.87
CA GLU A 340 2.18 3.83 -31.51
C GLU A 340 2.02 2.83 -32.66
N ASP A 341 1.00 1.96 -32.62
CA ASP A 341 0.73 0.93 -33.62
C ASP A 341 -0.30 1.34 -34.68
N PHE A 342 -0.80 2.57 -34.61
CA PHE A 342 -1.69 3.10 -35.64
C PHE A 342 -0.89 3.57 -36.85
N LEU A 343 -1.28 3.09 -38.03
CA LEU A 343 -0.77 3.54 -39.32
C LEU A 343 -1.89 4.26 -40.04
N ALA A 344 -1.66 5.54 -40.37
CA ALA A 344 -2.61 6.30 -41.17
C ALA A 344 -2.79 5.63 -42.55
N PRO A 345 -4.02 5.51 -43.06
CA PRO A 345 -4.28 4.91 -44.36
C PRO A 345 -3.58 5.73 -45.45
N THR A 346 -2.87 5.05 -46.35
CA THR A 346 -2.12 5.68 -47.44
C THR A 346 -3.02 6.18 -48.58
N SER A 347 -4.33 5.91 -48.54
CA SER A 347 -5.31 6.34 -49.54
C SER A 347 -6.62 6.80 -48.89
N SER A 348 -7.32 7.73 -49.55
CA SER A 348 -8.60 8.31 -49.08
C SER A 348 -9.79 7.33 -49.05
N CYS A 349 -9.60 6.10 -49.52
CA CYS A 349 -10.64 5.09 -49.69
C CYS A 349 -10.63 4.03 -48.58
N GLU A 350 -9.56 3.97 -47.78
CA GLU A 350 -9.45 3.04 -46.65
C GLU A 350 -9.86 3.79 -45.38
N LYS A 351 -10.94 3.34 -44.72
CA LYS A 351 -11.24 3.82 -43.37
C LYS A 351 -10.01 3.52 -42.50
N PRO A 352 -9.45 4.50 -41.76
CA PRO A 352 -8.38 4.22 -40.82
C PRO A 352 -8.89 3.15 -39.86
N SER A 353 -8.21 2.02 -39.83
CA SER A 353 -8.64 0.93 -38.99
C SER A 353 -8.21 1.21 -37.55
N LEU A 354 -8.87 2.17 -36.89
CA LEU A 354 -8.68 2.50 -35.47
C LEU A 354 -8.80 1.23 -34.59
N TRP A 355 -9.63 0.28 -35.03
CA TRP A 355 -9.86 -1.07 -34.48
C TRP A 355 -8.60 -1.89 -34.25
N ASN A 356 -7.53 -1.64 -35.02
CA ASN A 356 -6.32 -2.44 -34.95
C ASN A 356 -5.35 -1.98 -33.84
N SER A 357 -5.55 -0.79 -33.25
CA SER A 357 -4.67 -0.36 -32.17
C SER A 357 -4.93 -1.20 -30.93
N ARG A 358 -3.83 -1.77 -30.40
CA ARG A 358 -3.84 -2.50 -29.13
C ARG A 358 -4.35 -1.63 -27.99
N TRP A 359 -4.30 -0.30 -28.10
CA TRP A 359 -4.81 0.59 -27.06
C TRP A 359 -6.27 0.31 -26.69
N PHE A 360 -7.14 -0.01 -27.66
CA PHE A 360 -8.56 -0.32 -27.39
C PHE A 360 -8.78 -1.68 -26.71
N THR A 361 -7.79 -2.56 -26.71
CA THR A 361 -7.86 -3.91 -26.15
C THR A 361 -7.08 -4.07 -24.84
N ARG A 362 -6.52 -3.00 -24.28
CA ARG A 362 -5.83 -3.01 -22.97
C ARG A 362 -6.80 -2.68 -21.84
N GLY A 363 -6.67 -3.36 -20.69
CA GLY A 363 -7.57 -3.15 -19.55
C GLY A 363 -7.53 -1.72 -19.00
N TRP A 364 -6.33 -1.20 -18.69
CA TRP A 364 -6.14 0.12 -18.09
C TRP A 364 -6.70 1.28 -18.92
N THR A 365 -6.61 1.19 -20.25
CA THR A 365 -7.07 2.25 -21.17
C THR A 365 -8.59 2.48 -21.12
N LEU A 366 -9.36 1.60 -20.46
CA LEU A 366 -10.78 1.87 -20.16
C LEU A 366 -10.97 3.14 -19.36
N GLN A 367 -10.31 3.20 -18.21
CA GLN A 367 -10.41 4.32 -17.30
C GLN A 367 -9.81 5.57 -17.96
N GLU A 368 -8.77 5.39 -18.76
CA GLU A 368 -8.10 6.47 -19.50
C GLU A 368 -8.97 7.07 -20.61
N LEU A 369 -9.93 6.30 -21.16
CA LEU A 369 -10.90 6.73 -22.16
C LEU A 369 -12.12 7.44 -21.54
N ILE A 370 -12.72 6.85 -20.50
CA ILE A 370 -14.04 7.27 -20.01
C ILE A 370 -13.99 8.24 -18.83
N ALA A 371 -12.86 8.31 -18.11
CA ALA A 371 -12.74 9.20 -16.97
C ALA A 371 -12.53 10.66 -17.38
N PRO A 372 -11.63 10.99 -18.33
CA PRO A 372 -11.43 12.37 -18.77
C PRO A 372 -12.65 12.91 -19.51
N THR A 373 -12.90 14.22 -19.41
CA THR A 373 -13.97 14.87 -20.19
C THR A 373 -13.58 15.04 -21.67
N PHE A 374 -12.29 15.20 -21.94
CA PHE A 374 -11.78 15.49 -23.28
C PHE A 374 -10.53 14.66 -23.59
N VAL A 375 -10.56 13.97 -24.72
CA VAL A 375 -9.51 13.05 -25.16
C VAL A 375 -9.14 13.36 -26.61
N GLU A 376 -7.84 13.52 -26.88
CA GLU A 376 -7.28 13.70 -28.22
C GLU A 376 -6.40 12.50 -28.58
N LEU A 377 -6.63 11.93 -29.75
CA LEU A 377 -5.94 10.73 -30.24
C LEU A 377 -4.89 11.15 -31.27
N TYR A 378 -3.67 10.65 -31.10
CA TYR A 378 -2.51 10.92 -31.94
C TYR A 378 -1.92 9.62 -32.50
N ASP A 379 -1.44 9.68 -33.74
CA ASP A 379 -0.69 8.59 -34.34
C ASP A 379 0.75 8.50 -33.80
N ARG A 380 1.51 7.51 -34.26
CA ARG A 380 2.92 7.32 -33.89
C ARG A 380 3.85 8.51 -34.18
N ASN A 381 3.44 9.40 -35.07
CA ASN A 381 4.20 10.59 -35.45
C ASN A 381 3.75 11.83 -34.68
N TRP A 382 2.78 11.71 -33.77
CA TRP A 382 2.13 12.81 -33.06
C TRP A 382 1.28 13.70 -33.98
N THR A 383 0.71 13.10 -35.02
CA THR A 383 -0.32 13.74 -35.86
C THR A 383 -1.69 13.48 -35.26
N GLU A 384 -2.50 14.52 -35.09
CA GLU A 384 -3.87 14.38 -34.57
C GLU A 384 -4.73 13.52 -35.51
N ILE A 385 -5.38 12.51 -34.94
CA ILE A 385 -6.35 11.64 -35.60
C ILE A 385 -7.77 12.19 -35.39
N GLY A 386 -8.05 12.66 -34.16
CA GLY A 386 -9.33 13.23 -33.77
C GLY A 386 -9.55 13.17 -32.26
N THR A 387 -10.78 13.40 -31.81
CA THR A 387 -11.14 13.49 -30.39
C THR A 387 -12.17 12.42 -30.01
N ASN A 388 -12.39 12.19 -28.71
CA ASN A 388 -13.51 11.35 -28.24
C ASN A 388 -14.86 11.81 -28.79
N LEU A 389 -15.02 13.12 -29.06
CA LEU A 389 -16.24 13.69 -29.61
C LEU A 389 -16.34 13.49 -31.13
N SER A 390 -15.28 13.76 -31.89
CA SER A 390 -15.30 13.63 -33.36
C SER A 390 -15.28 12.17 -33.82
N LEU A 391 -14.67 11.29 -33.03
CA LEU A 391 -14.59 9.85 -33.29
C LEU A 391 -15.62 9.05 -32.48
N CYS A 392 -16.59 9.70 -31.84
CA CYS A 392 -17.54 9.10 -30.90
C CYS A 392 -18.20 7.82 -31.43
N GLU A 393 -18.75 7.85 -32.65
CA GLU A 393 -19.42 6.68 -33.24
C GLU A 393 -18.43 5.54 -33.49
N HIS A 394 -17.23 5.84 -34.00
CA HIS A 394 -16.19 4.83 -34.23
C HIS A 394 -15.69 4.21 -32.92
N ILE A 395 -15.50 5.01 -31.87
CA ILE A 395 -15.09 4.52 -30.56
C ILE A 395 -16.21 3.68 -29.94
N SER A 396 -17.47 4.10 -30.07
CA SER A 396 -18.63 3.32 -29.63
C SER A 396 -18.68 1.96 -30.30
N ASP A 397 -18.49 1.90 -31.63
CA ASP A 397 -18.48 0.65 -32.40
C ASP A 397 -17.35 -0.31 -31.98
N ILE A 398 -16.20 0.22 -31.52
CA ILE A 398 -15.06 -0.59 -31.08
C ILE A 398 -15.21 -1.10 -29.65
N THR A 399 -15.83 -0.30 -28.78
CA THR A 399 -15.74 -0.49 -27.32
C THR A 399 -17.06 -0.87 -26.66
N ASP A 400 -18.17 -0.82 -27.40
CA ASP A 400 -19.54 -0.94 -26.89
C ASP A 400 -19.90 0.10 -25.81
N ILE A 401 -19.08 1.15 -25.66
CA ILE A 401 -19.36 2.28 -24.77
C ILE A 401 -20.32 3.22 -25.45
N SER A 402 -21.45 3.51 -24.80
CA SER A 402 -22.48 4.34 -25.42
C SER A 402 -21.96 5.74 -25.80
N PRO A 403 -22.46 6.34 -26.90
CA PRO A 403 -22.10 7.70 -27.29
C PRO A 403 -22.38 8.73 -26.20
N ALA A 404 -23.35 8.48 -25.31
CA ALA A 404 -23.64 9.36 -24.17
C ALA A 404 -22.49 9.42 -23.17
N VAL A 405 -21.89 8.28 -22.83
CA VAL A 405 -20.72 8.20 -21.93
C VAL A 405 -19.50 8.84 -22.58
N LEU A 406 -19.24 8.54 -23.86
CA LEU A 406 -18.12 9.16 -24.61
C LEU A 406 -18.23 10.68 -24.73
N ARG A 407 -19.45 11.22 -24.67
CA ARG A 407 -19.75 12.67 -24.63
C ARG A 407 -19.77 13.26 -23.21
N GLY A 408 -19.33 12.51 -22.20
CA GLY A 408 -19.15 12.99 -20.82
C GLY A 408 -20.30 12.68 -19.86
N SER A 409 -21.26 11.81 -20.23
CA SER A 409 -22.23 11.31 -19.25
C SER A 409 -21.52 10.48 -18.19
N ASP A 410 -21.93 10.62 -16.94
CA ASP A 410 -21.33 9.91 -15.81
C ASP A 410 -21.42 8.39 -15.98
N PRO A 411 -20.29 7.69 -16.21
CA PRO A 411 -20.29 6.25 -16.46
C PRO A 411 -20.74 5.43 -15.25
N THR A 412 -20.67 6.01 -14.03
CA THR A 412 -21.07 5.32 -12.79
C THR A 412 -22.59 5.13 -12.67
N LYS A 413 -23.38 5.86 -13.46
CA LYS A 413 -24.84 5.73 -13.53
C LYS A 413 -25.28 4.50 -14.34
N GLY A 414 -24.39 3.96 -15.17
CA GLY A 414 -24.62 2.72 -15.90
C GLY A 414 -24.74 1.51 -14.96
N SER A 415 -25.42 0.47 -15.42
CA SER A 415 -25.54 -0.76 -14.63
C SER A 415 -24.17 -1.40 -14.39
N ILE A 416 -24.03 -2.22 -13.34
CA ILE A 416 -22.79 -2.97 -13.11
C ILE A 416 -22.45 -3.84 -14.33
N ALA A 417 -23.45 -4.53 -14.89
CA ALA A 417 -23.27 -5.40 -16.06
C ALA A 417 -22.79 -4.63 -17.30
N GLU A 418 -23.36 -3.45 -17.56
CA GLU A 418 -22.95 -2.57 -18.65
C GLU A 418 -21.48 -2.14 -18.48
N ARG A 419 -21.10 -1.67 -17.30
CA ARG A 419 -19.72 -1.28 -17.01
C ARG A 419 -18.73 -2.43 -17.14
N ILE A 420 -19.12 -3.64 -16.71
CA ILE A 420 -18.31 -4.86 -16.87
C ILE A 420 -18.18 -5.22 -18.36
N SER A 421 -19.22 -5.06 -19.17
CA SER A 421 -19.15 -5.39 -20.60
C SER A 421 -18.09 -4.58 -21.36
N TRP A 422 -17.85 -3.31 -20.99
CA TRP A 422 -16.80 -2.49 -21.61
C TRP A 422 -15.37 -3.01 -21.33
N ALA A 423 -15.21 -3.83 -20.30
CA ALA A 423 -13.94 -4.47 -19.96
C ALA A 423 -13.79 -5.88 -20.57
N ALA A 424 -14.89 -6.49 -21.03
CA ALA A 424 -14.92 -7.91 -21.40
C ALA A 424 -14.04 -8.25 -22.61
N SER A 425 -13.89 -7.32 -23.57
CA SER A 425 -13.04 -7.49 -24.76
C SER A 425 -11.57 -7.09 -24.52
N ARG A 426 -11.20 -6.75 -23.29
CA ARG A 426 -9.89 -6.20 -22.95
C ARG A 426 -9.02 -7.18 -22.20
N SER A 427 -7.71 -6.99 -22.33
CA SER A 427 -6.67 -7.87 -21.79
C SER A 427 -5.66 -7.08 -20.96
N THR A 428 -5.11 -7.75 -19.96
CA THR A 428 -4.06 -7.23 -19.09
C THR A 428 -2.86 -8.16 -19.10
N THR A 429 -1.67 -7.61 -18.84
CA THR A 429 -0.44 -8.43 -18.79
C THR A 429 -0.36 -9.20 -17.47
N ARG A 430 -0.70 -8.54 -16.37
CA ARG A 430 -0.85 -9.17 -15.05
C ARG A 430 -2.31 -9.58 -14.85
N VAL A 431 -2.57 -10.71 -14.20
CA VAL A 431 -3.94 -11.22 -14.03
C VAL A 431 -4.72 -10.33 -13.08
N GLU A 432 -4.05 -9.82 -12.04
CA GLU A 432 -4.59 -8.89 -11.06
C GLU A 432 -5.01 -7.53 -11.64
N ASP A 433 -4.36 -7.11 -12.73
CA ASP A 433 -4.70 -5.86 -13.40
C ASP A 433 -6.11 -5.89 -14.00
N ALA A 434 -6.68 -7.06 -14.27
CA ALA A 434 -8.06 -7.19 -14.73
C ALA A 434 -9.07 -6.61 -13.72
N ALA A 435 -8.74 -6.68 -12.42
CA ALA A 435 -9.51 -6.04 -11.37
C ALA A 435 -9.03 -4.61 -11.11
N TYR A 436 -7.72 -4.38 -11.04
CA TYR A 436 -7.16 -3.05 -10.74
C TYR A 436 -7.55 -1.99 -11.76
N SER A 437 -7.63 -2.35 -13.04
CA SER A 437 -8.04 -1.45 -14.12
C SER A 437 -9.52 -1.07 -14.07
N LEU A 438 -10.29 -1.54 -13.08
CA LEU A 438 -11.72 -1.23 -12.92
C LEU A 438 -12.04 -0.52 -11.60
N LEU A 439 -11.08 -0.45 -10.66
CA LEU A 439 -11.33 0.04 -9.30
C LEU A 439 -12.00 1.41 -9.26
N GLY A 440 -11.51 2.37 -10.03
CA GLY A 440 -12.07 3.72 -10.01
C GLY A 440 -13.44 3.83 -10.69
N LEU A 441 -13.69 3.03 -11.73
CA LEU A 441 -14.99 2.97 -12.41
C LEU A 441 -16.10 2.40 -11.50
N PHE A 442 -15.74 1.51 -10.57
CA PHE A 442 -16.67 0.92 -9.61
C PHE A 442 -16.63 1.57 -8.22
N ASP A 443 -15.78 2.59 -8.01
CA ASP A 443 -15.55 3.22 -6.70
C ASP A 443 -15.15 2.18 -5.62
N VAL A 444 -14.29 1.22 -5.99
CA VAL A 444 -13.83 0.12 -5.14
C VAL A 444 -12.35 0.32 -4.77
N PHE A 445 -12.00 0.01 -3.52
CA PHE A 445 -10.63 0.02 -3.03
C PHE A 445 -10.17 -1.41 -2.71
N ILE A 446 -9.18 -1.93 -3.44
CA ILE A 446 -8.61 -3.27 -3.21
C ILE A 446 -7.11 -3.17 -2.89
N PRO A 447 -6.74 -3.58 -1.66
CA PRO A 447 -5.43 -4.04 -1.26
C PRO A 447 -4.59 -4.76 -2.33
N MET A 448 -3.42 -4.32 -2.76
CA MET A 448 -2.62 -5.07 -3.75
C MET A 448 -2.27 -6.49 -3.24
N TYR A 449 -2.11 -6.63 -1.92
CA TYR A 449 -1.83 -7.91 -1.27
C TYR A 449 -2.97 -8.94 -1.40
N TRP A 450 -4.22 -8.52 -1.69
CA TRP A 450 -5.37 -9.42 -1.77
C TRP A 450 -5.37 -10.23 -3.06
N VAL A 451 -5.01 -9.60 -4.18
CA VAL A 451 -5.11 -10.25 -5.48
C VAL A 451 -3.94 -11.22 -5.72
N GLU A 452 -2.75 -10.89 -5.24
CA GLU A 452 -1.56 -11.77 -5.30
C GLU A 452 -1.76 -13.09 -4.53
N ARG A 453 -2.58 -13.08 -3.46
CA ARG A 453 -2.90 -14.30 -2.69
C ARG A 453 -4.05 -15.10 -3.29
N VAL A 454 -5.14 -14.45 -3.72
CA VAL A 454 -6.30 -15.16 -4.29
C VAL A 454 -5.95 -15.83 -5.62
N LEU A 455 -5.17 -15.15 -6.48
CA LEU A 455 -4.75 -15.72 -7.76
C LEU A 455 -3.55 -16.68 -7.64
N GLY A 456 -2.79 -16.60 -6.54
CA GLY A 456 -1.62 -17.45 -6.31
C GLY A 456 -1.94 -18.85 -5.75
N THR A 457 -3.13 -19.07 -5.19
CA THR A 457 -3.45 -20.35 -4.51
C THR A 457 -4.40 -21.27 -5.25
N GLU A 458 -5.09 -20.83 -6.30
CA GLU A 458 -5.96 -21.72 -7.07
C GLU A 458 -5.77 -21.47 -8.56
N GLY A 459 -5.14 -22.45 -9.23
CA GLY A 459 -5.13 -22.55 -10.68
C GLY A 459 -6.51 -22.90 -11.20
N HIS A 460 -7.48 -22.01 -11.06
CA HIS A 460 -8.71 -21.89 -11.84
C HIS A 460 -9.29 -20.51 -11.53
N GLY A 461 -9.08 -19.58 -12.46
CA GLY A 461 -9.64 -18.25 -12.39
C GLY A 461 -11.15 -18.29 -12.47
N GLU A 462 -11.80 -17.96 -11.36
CA GLU A 462 -13.04 -17.20 -11.40
C GLU A 462 -12.78 -15.87 -10.72
N LEU A 463 -12.89 -14.80 -11.50
CA LEU A 463 -12.97 -13.41 -11.05
C LEU A 463 -14.25 -13.24 -10.21
N ILE A 464 -14.26 -13.77 -8.98
CA ILE A 464 -15.32 -13.48 -8.00
C ILE A 464 -14.80 -12.38 -7.08
N ALA A 465 -14.69 -11.17 -7.63
CA ALA A 465 -14.44 -9.97 -6.85
C ALA A 465 -14.91 -8.72 -7.62
N LEU A 466 -16.20 -8.65 -7.95
CA LEU A 466 -16.97 -7.40 -8.15
C LEU A 466 -18.42 -7.64 -7.77
#